data_AF-X1LRP4-F1
#
_entry.id   AF-X1LRP4-F1
#
_cell.length_a   1.000
_cell.length_b   1.000
_cell.length_c   1.000
_cell.angle_alpha   90.00
_cell.angle_beta   90.00
_cell.angle_gamma   90.00
#
_symmetry.space_group_name_H-M   'P 1'
#
loop_
_entity.id
_entity.type
_entity.pdbx_description
1 polymer ?
#
loop_
_entity_poly.entity_id
_entity_poly.type
_entity_poly.pdbx_seq_one_letter_code
_entity_poly.pdbx_strand_id
1 'polypeptide(L)'
;MVNELKVVFDRMGIDVWEVIGAASTKPFGFKAFYPGPGLGGHCIPIDPFYLTWKARQYDMPTRFIELAGEINTSMPRYVVTKTTEALNEHSKSLKGSKVLVLGLAYKKDIDDLRESPSIELIELLRQKGAKVDYNDPYIPRTHKQRRHNLRMASKKL
;
A
#
# COMPACT_ATOMS: atom_id res chain seq x y z
N MET A 1 3.82 11.64 4.29
CA MET A 1 4.44 12.58 3.33
C MET A 1 4.45 12.05 1.90
N VAL A 2 5.34 11.15 1.46
CA VAL A 2 5.42 10.82 0.01
C VAL A 2 4.12 10.24 -0.58
N ASN A 3 3.42 9.39 0.18
CA ASN A 3 2.10 8.89 -0.22
C ASN A 3 1.02 9.98 -0.28
N GLU A 4 1.14 11.05 0.49
CA GLU A 4 0.25 12.21 0.42
C GLU A 4 0.54 13.04 -0.82
N LEU A 5 1.83 13.29 -1.11
CA LEU A 5 2.27 13.96 -2.33
C LEU A 5 1.80 13.22 -3.59
N LYS A 6 1.83 11.87 -3.59
CA LYS A 6 1.24 11.06 -4.68
C LYS A 6 -0.20 11.47 -4.99
N VAL A 7 -1.05 11.59 -3.96
CA VAL A 7 -2.47 11.92 -4.14
C VAL A 7 -2.66 13.35 -4.60
N VAL A 8 -1.88 14.29 -4.04
CA VAL A 8 -1.94 15.71 -4.42
C VAL A 8 -1.50 15.90 -5.86
N PHE A 9 -0.36 15.31 -6.25
CA PHE A 9 0.20 15.44 -7.59
C PHE A 9 -0.64 14.74 -8.66
N ASP A 10 -1.26 13.59 -8.37
CA ASP A 10 -2.22 12.94 -9.28
C ASP A 10 -3.36 13.90 -9.66
N ARG A 11 -3.92 14.64 -8.69
CA ARG A 11 -4.97 15.64 -8.96
C ARG A 11 -4.48 16.85 -9.73
N MET A 12 -3.19 17.16 -9.65
CA MET A 12 -2.57 18.25 -10.38
C MET A 12 -2.09 17.83 -11.78
N GLY A 13 -2.18 16.54 -12.14
CA GLY A 13 -1.59 16.02 -13.38
C GLY A 13 -0.06 16.03 -13.37
N ILE A 14 0.56 15.92 -12.20
CA ILE A 14 2.02 15.93 -12.01
C ILE A 14 2.49 14.52 -11.66
N ASP A 15 3.56 14.04 -12.29
CA ASP A 15 4.17 12.76 -11.95
C ASP A 15 5.05 12.88 -10.69
N VAL A 16 4.64 12.21 -9.62
CA VAL A 16 5.37 12.13 -8.35
C VAL A 16 6.77 11.50 -8.52
N TRP A 17 6.95 10.59 -9.48
CA TRP A 17 8.24 9.96 -9.75
C TRP A 17 9.22 10.96 -10.35
N GLU A 18 8.78 11.79 -11.29
CA GLU A 18 9.59 12.87 -11.85
C GLU A 18 9.97 13.89 -10.76
N VAL A 19 9.01 14.27 -9.90
CA VAL A 19 9.29 15.19 -8.79
C VAL A 19 10.35 14.63 -7.84
N ILE A 20 10.22 13.36 -7.44
CA ILE A 20 11.22 12.71 -6.57
C ILE A 20 12.57 12.60 -7.29
N GLY A 21 12.57 12.26 -8.58
CA GLY A 21 13.76 12.19 -9.41
C GLY A 21 14.49 13.53 -9.46
N ALA A 22 13.79 14.61 -9.76
CA ALA A 22 14.34 15.96 -9.76
C ALA A 22 14.85 16.38 -8.37
N ALA A 23 14.07 16.15 -7.32
CA ALA A 23 14.47 16.46 -5.95
C ALA A 23 15.70 15.66 -5.47
N SER A 24 15.88 14.44 -5.99
CA SER A 24 17.03 13.59 -5.67
C SER A 24 18.36 14.08 -6.24
N THR A 25 18.35 15.04 -7.17
CA THR A 25 19.56 15.69 -7.68
C THR A 25 20.23 16.62 -6.67
N LYS A 26 19.55 16.96 -5.57
CA LYS A 26 20.11 17.84 -4.54
C LYS A 26 21.28 17.17 -3.83
N PRO A 27 22.46 17.82 -3.76
CA PRO A 27 23.69 17.18 -3.25
C PRO A 27 23.69 16.93 -1.73
N PHE A 28 22.71 17.46 -1.00
CA PHE A 28 22.61 17.29 0.46
C PHE A 28 21.16 17.39 0.94
N GLY A 29 20.89 16.76 2.09
CA GLY A 29 19.62 16.90 2.80
C GLY A 29 18.42 16.27 2.09
N PHE A 30 18.64 15.39 1.11
CA PHE A 30 17.57 14.65 0.46
C PHE A 30 17.80 13.15 0.59
N LYS A 31 16.81 12.44 1.15
CA LYS A 31 16.73 10.98 1.11
C LYS A 31 15.48 10.61 0.35
N ALA A 32 15.65 9.90 -0.76
CA ALA A 32 14.53 9.45 -1.56
C ALA A 32 13.69 8.43 -0.79
N PHE A 33 12.40 8.71 -0.68
CA PHE A 33 11.37 7.75 -0.32
C PHE A 33 10.39 7.70 -1.48
N TYR A 34 9.89 6.50 -1.78
CA TYR A 34 9.02 6.29 -2.92
C TYR A 34 7.59 5.98 -2.46
N PRO A 35 6.58 6.46 -3.20
CA PRO A 35 5.19 6.17 -2.88
C PRO A 35 4.90 4.69 -3.12
N GLY A 36 3.87 4.18 -2.43
CA GLY A 36 3.46 2.79 -2.53
C GLY A 36 1.96 2.60 -2.30
N PRO A 37 1.51 1.33 -2.31
CA PRO A 37 0.13 0.98 -1.99
C PRO A 37 -0.19 1.07 -0.50
N GLY A 38 0.81 1.30 0.35
CA GLY A 38 0.69 1.37 1.80
C GLY A 38 2.05 1.10 2.43
N LEU A 39 2.04 0.84 3.74
CA LEU A 39 3.21 0.38 4.49
C LEU A 39 2.94 -1.03 4.98
N GLY A 40 3.98 -1.86 5.04
CA GLY A 40 3.89 -3.17 5.69
C GLY A 40 5.13 -3.48 6.51
N GLY A 41 5.22 -4.74 6.94
CA GLY A 41 6.13 -5.15 8.01
C GLY A 41 5.59 -4.73 9.37
N HIS A 42 6.23 -5.12 10.47
CA HIS A 42 5.74 -4.73 11.80
C HIS A 42 6.24 -3.35 12.23
N CYS A 43 7.49 -3.01 11.91
CA CYS A 43 8.17 -1.90 12.57
C CYS A 43 7.50 -0.55 12.29
N ILE A 44 7.22 -0.28 11.01
CA ILE A 44 6.71 1.03 10.58
C ILE A 44 5.22 1.23 10.93
N PRO A 45 4.31 0.26 10.68
CA PRO A 45 2.90 0.47 10.97
C PRO A 45 2.51 0.26 12.44
N ILE A 46 3.39 -0.28 13.30
CA ILE A 46 3.07 -0.56 14.71
C ILE A 46 3.90 0.30 15.66
N ASP A 47 5.22 0.36 15.50
CA ASP A 47 6.10 0.93 16.52
C ASP A 47 5.83 2.41 16.84
N PRO A 48 5.57 3.29 15.84
CA PRO A 48 5.21 4.69 16.11
C PRO A 48 3.95 4.85 16.96
N PHE A 49 3.02 3.88 16.88
CA PHE A 49 1.78 3.91 17.64
C PHE A 49 1.97 3.51 19.10
N TYR A 50 3.02 2.77 19.45
CA TYR A 50 3.37 2.57 20.86
C TYR A 50 3.78 3.89 21.52
N LEU A 51 4.58 4.71 20.81
CA LEU A 51 4.92 6.05 21.28
C LEU A 51 3.67 6.92 21.38
N THR A 52 2.79 6.87 20.38
CA THR A 52 1.50 7.61 20.39
C THR A 52 0.66 7.24 21.61
N TRP A 53 0.51 5.94 21.88
CA TRP A 53 -0.20 5.44 23.04
C TRP A 53 0.43 5.91 24.35
N LYS A 54 1.75 5.86 24.47
CA LYS A 54 2.46 6.29 25.70
C LYS A 54 2.38 7.80 25.89
N ALA A 55 2.55 8.59 24.83
CA ALA A 55 2.54 10.06 24.88
C ALA A 55 1.16 10.61 25.28
N ARG A 56 0.07 9.94 24.88
CA ARG A 56 -1.30 10.27 25.34
C ARG A 56 -1.46 10.17 26.87
N GLN A 57 -0.68 9.34 27.56
CA GLN A 57 -0.71 9.26 29.04
C GLN A 57 -0.06 10.48 29.72
N TYR A 58 0.65 11.31 28.97
CA TYR A 58 1.26 12.56 29.42
C TYR A 58 0.54 13.77 28.79
N ASP A 59 -0.69 13.60 28.32
CA ASP A 59 -1.46 14.65 27.64
C ASP A 59 -0.75 15.25 26.42
N MET A 60 0.14 14.47 25.78
CA MET A 60 0.90 14.87 24.58
C MET A 60 0.47 14.05 23.36
N PRO A 61 -0.55 14.50 22.59
CA PRO A 61 -0.96 13.81 21.37
C PRO A 61 0.09 13.96 20.25
N THR A 62 0.49 12.84 19.64
CA THR A 62 1.45 12.79 18.53
C THR A 62 0.79 12.89 17.16
N ARG A 63 0.15 14.03 16.88
CA ARG A 63 -0.67 14.28 15.66
C ARG A 63 0.02 13.89 14.35
N PHE A 64 1.34 14.11 14.25
CA PHE A 64 2.09 13.78 13.03
C PHE A 64 2.16 12.27 12.77
N ILE A 65 2.32 11.47 13.83
CA ILE A 65 2.34 10.01 13.72
C ILE A 65 0.97 9.50 13.30
N GLU A 66 -0.08 10.04 13.91
CA GLU A 66 -1.47 9.68 13.61
C GLU A 66 -1.82 9.99 12.16
N LEU A 67 -1.52 11.21 11.70
CA LEU A 67 -1.72 11.63 10.31
C LEU A 67 -0.94 10.76 9.32
N ALA A 68 0.32 10.46 9.63
CA ALA A 68 1.12 9.55 8.81
C ALA A 68 0.47 8.16 8.73
N GLY A 69 -0.09 7.67 9.83
CA GLY A 69 -0.91 6.47 9.89
C GLY A 69 -2.10 6.52 8.93
N GLU A 70 -2.96 7.53 9.09
CA GLU A 70 -4.18 7.72 8.31
C GLU A 70 -3.90 7.76 6.80
N ILE A 71 -2.90 8.55 6.39
CA ILE A 71 -2.47 8.64 4.99
C ILE A 71 -2.12 7.24 4.47
N ASN A 72 -1.27 6.50 5.18
CA ASN A 72 -0.80 5.19 4.69
C ASN A 72 -1.89 4.11 4.71
N THR A 73 -2.78 4.10 5.71
CA THR A 73 -3.93 3.18 5.77
C THR A 73 -5.00 3.51 4.72
N SER A 74 -5.00 4.72 4.16
CA SER A 74 -5.89 5.07 3.03
C SER A 74 -5.37 4.61 1.66
N MET A 75 -4.07 4.32 1.54
CA MET A 75 -3.43 4.05 0.24
C MET A 75 -3.96 2.82 -0.52
N PRO A 76 -4.33 1.71 0.12
CA PRO A 76 -4.90 0.57 -0.60
C PRO A 76 -6.19 0.93 -1.34
N ARG A 77 -7.07 1.71 -0.69
CA ARG A 77 -8.32 2.22 -1.30
C ARG A 77 -8.04 3.16 -2.47
N TYR A 78 -7.03 4.03 -2.33
CA TYR A 78 -6.60 4.91 -3.42
C TYR A 78 -6.16 4.09 -4.64
N VAL A 79 -5.29 3.09 -4.45
CA VAL A 79 -4.80 2.24 -5.54
C VAL A 79 -5.94 1.50 -6.22
N VAL A 80 -6.88 0.90 -5.47
CA VAL A 80 -8.05 0.22 -6.04
C VAL A 80 -8.93 1.19 -6.85
N THR A 81 -9.04 2.44 -6.41
CA THR A 81 -9.78 3.48 -7.14
C THR A 81 -9.10 3.78 -8.48
N LYS A 82 -7.77 4.03 -8.47
CA LYS A 82 -6.99 4.23 -9.71
C LYS A 82 -7.07 3.02 -10.65
N THR A 83 -7.03 1.79 -10.12
CA THR A 83 -7.24 0.58 -10.93
C THR A 83 -8.62 0.55 -11.58
N THR A 84 -9.66 0.98 -10.85
CA THR A 84 -11.02 1.05 -11.39
C THR A 84 -11.13 2.10 -12.50
N GLU A 85 -10.53 3.28 -12.29
CA GLU A 85 -10.46 4.36 -13.29
C GLU A 85 -9.75 3.88 -14.57
N ALA A 86 -8.58 3.26 -14.44
CA ALA A 86 -7.84 2.71 -15.58
C ALA A 86 -8.62 1.64 -16.35
N LEU A 87 -9.39 0.78 -15.67
CA LEU A 87 -10.27 -0.17 -16.34
C LEU A 87 -11.41 0.54 -17.10
N ASN A 88 -11.96 1.61 -16.53
CA ASN A 88 -13.03 2.39 -17.17
C ASN A 88 -12.56 3.10 -18.44
N GLU A 89 -11.29 3.52 -18.53
CA GLU A 89 -10.70 4.05 -19.78
C GLU A 89 -10.79 3.03 -20.93
N HIS A 90 -10.83 1.74 -20.60
CA HIS A 90 -11.02 0.64 -21.55
C HIS A 90 -12.46 0.12 -21.59
N SER A 91 -13.43 0.87 -21.05
CA SER A 91 -14.84 0.45 -20.93
C SER A 91 -15.02 -0.90 -20.22
N LYS A 92 -14.14 -1.22 -19.26
CA LYS A 92 -14.20 -2.44 -18.45
C LYS A 92 -14.58 -2.11 -17.01
N SER A 93 -15.56 -2.84 -16.47
CA SER A 93 -15.88 -2.75 -15.05
C SER A 93 -14.89 -3.55 -14.20
N LEU A 94 -14.57 -3.07 -13.00
CA LEU A 94 -13.81 -3.87 -12.04
C LEU A 94 -14.55 -5.16 -11.64
N LYS A 95 -15.87 -5.07 -11.41
CA LYS A 95 -16.71 -6.24 -11.11
C LYS A 95 -16.65 -7.22 -12.29
N GLY A 96 -16.32 -8.48 -12.00
CA GLY A 96 -16.19 -9.55 -13.00
C GLY A 96 -14.84 -9.59 -13.73
N SER A 97 -14.03 -8.53 -13.65
CA SER A 97 -12.68 -8.52 -14.25
C SER A 97 -11.75 -9.48 -13.52
N LYS A 98 -10.83 -10.10 -14.28
CA LYS A 98 -9.73 -10.89 -13.73
C LYS A 98 -8.56 -9.96 -13.44
N VAL A 99 -8.09 -9.95 -12.19
CA VAL A 99 -6.97 -9.13 -11.74
C VAL A 99 -5.90 -10.05 -11.16
N LEU A 100 -4.68 -9.94 -11.67
CA LEU A 100 -3.52 -10.64 -11.13
C LEU A 100 -2.66 -9.66 -10.33
N VAL A 101 -2.54 -9.90 -9.03
CA VAL A 101 -1.65 -9.13 -8.15
C VAL A 101 -0.25 -9.74 -8.20
N LEU A 102 0.72 -8.98 -8.68
CA LEU A 102 2.13 -9.38 -8.72
C LEU A 102 2.83 -8.85 -7.46
N GLY A 103 3.28 -9.77 -6.62
CA GLY A 103 3.88 -9.48 -5.32
C GLY A 103 2.87 -9.44 -4.17
N LEU A 104 3.14 -10.27 -3.17
CA LEU A 104 2.36 -10.40 -1.95
C LEU A 104 3.17 -10.07 -0.70
N ALA A 105 4.49 -10.30 -0.70
CA ALA A 105 5.37 -9.87 0.37
C ALA A 105 5.34 -8.34 0.55
N TYR A 106 5.50 -7.86 1.79
CA TYR A 106 5.45 -6.41 2.06
C TYR A 106 6.67 -5.64 1.52
N LYS A 107 7.75 -6.37 1.22
CA LYS A 107 9.01 -5.87 0.68
C LYS A 107 9.55 -6.89 -0.32
N LYS A 108 10.35 -6.42 -1.27
CA LYS A 108 11.05 -7.28 -2.22
C LYS A 108 11.94 -8.31 -1.54
N ASP A 109 12.13 -9.44 -2.22
CA ASP A 109 13.13 -10.46 -1.93
C ASP A 109 13.02 -11.11 -0.55
N ILE A 110 11.81 -11.14 0.04
CA ILE A 110 11.52 -11.77 1.33
C ILE A 110 10.18 -12.51 1.29
N ASP A 111 9.98 -13.44 2.22
CA ASP A 111 8.78 -14.28 2.37
C ASP A 111 7.84 -13.78 3.50
N ASP A 112 7.90 -12.49 3.84
CA ASP A 112 7.15 -11.93 4.96
C ASP A 112 5.87 -11.21 4.52
N LEU A 113 4.75 -11.65 5.07
CA LEU A 113 3.39 -11.16 4.79
C LEU A 113 2.86 -10.19 5.85
N ARG A 114 3.58 -9.97 6.95
CA ARG A 114 3.08 -9.19 8.08
C ARG A 114 2.71 -7.78 7.63
N GLU A 115 1.47 -7.39 7.90
CA GLU A 115 0.89 -6.10 7.53
C GLU A 115 1.08 -5.76 6.03
N SER A 116 1.19 -6.75 5.14
CA SER A 116 1.39 -6.49 3.71
C SER A 116 0.19 -5.75 3.10
N PRO A 117 0.39 -4.60 2.44
CA PRO A 117 -0.71 -3.87 1.78
C PRO A 117 -1.32 -4.65 0.62
N SER A 118 -0.58 -5.58 0.01
CA SER A 118 -1.10 -6.44 -1.06
C SER A 118 -2.26 -7.33 -0.58
N ILE A 119 -2.28 -7.71 0.70
CA ILE A 119 -3.38 -8.49 1.27
C ILE A 119 -4.67 -7.65 1.29
N GLU A 120 -4.58 -6.41 1.78
CA GLU A 120 -5.71 -5.48 1.80
C GLU A 120 -6.19 -5.14 0.39
N LEU A 121 -5.27 -4.95 -0.57
CA LEU A 121 -5.63 -4.76 -1.98
C LEU A 121 -6.46 -5.91 -2.53
N ILE A 122 -6.04 -7.16 -2.30
CA ILE A 122 -6.78 -8.35 -2.75
C ILE A 122 -8.19 -8.38 -2.14
N GLU A 123 -8.32 -8.09 -0.85
CA GLU A 123 -9.62 -8.07 -0.18
C GLU A 123 -10.53 -6.98 -0.74
N LEU A 124 -10.02 -5.75 -0.91
CA LEU A 124 -10.79 -4.63 -1.48
C LEU A 124 -11.23 -4.89 -2.94
N LEU A 125 -10.35 -5.46 -3.76
CA LEU A 125 -10.66 -5.84 -5.13
C LEU A 125 -11.75 -6.94 -5.16
N ARG A 126 -11.63 -7.96 -4.30
CA ARG A 126 -12.65 -9.01 -4.15
C ARG A 126 -13.99 -8.47 -3.67
N GLN A 127 -13.98 -7.54 -2.70
CA GLN A 127 -15.19 -6.87 -2.21
C GLN A 127 -15.92 -6.10 -3.32
N LYS A 128 -15.17 -5.51 -4.27
CA LYS A 128 -15.73 -4.86 -5.47
C LYS A 128 -16.13 -5.85 -6.57
N GLY A 129 -16.00 -7.16 -6.33
CA GLY A 129 -16.43 -8.24 -7.22
C GLY A 129 -15.43 -8.60 -8.31
N ALA A 130 -14.16 -8.21 -8.19
CA ALA A 130 -13.10 -8.68 -9.08
C ALA A 130 -12.74 -10.14 -8.77
N LYS A 131 -12.33 -10.87 -9.81
CA LYS A 131 -11.75 -12.22 -9.69
C LYS A 131 -10.24 -12.06 -9.54
N VAL A 132 -9.77 -12.15 -8.29
CA VAL A 132 -8.37 -11.83 -7.96
C VAL A 132 -7.55 -13.09 -7.75
N ASP A 133 -6.46 -13.19 -8.50
CA ASP A 133 -5.37 -14.12 -8.31
C ASP A 133 -4.11 -13.35 -7.88
N TYR A 134 -3.11 -14.04 -7.32
CA TYR A 134 -1.80 -13.45 -7.05
C TYR A 134 -0.68 -14.33 -7.57
N ASN A 135 0.46 -13.72 -7.89
CA ASN A 135 1.73 -14.39 -8.11
C ASN A 135 2.78 -13.74 -7.22
N ASP A 136 3.49 -14.57 -6.46
CA ASP A 136 4.68 -14.19 -5.71
C ASP A 136 5.60 -15.42 -5.63
N PRO A 137 6.90 -15.29 -5.99
CA PRO A 137 7.85 -16.40 -5.96
C PRO A 137 8.28 -16.82 -4.54
N TYR A 138 8.20 -15.92 -3.56
CA TYR A 138 8.56 -16.16 -2.16
C TYR A 138 7.35 -16.63 -1.32
N ILE A 139 6.12 -16.35 -1.78
CA ILE A 139 4.89 -16.73 -1.06
C ILE A 139 4.06 -17.76 -1.85
N PRO A 140 4.41 -19.05 -1.82
CA PRO A 140 3.67 -20.08 -2.56
C PRO A 140 2.22 -20.25 -2.09
N ARG A 141 1.95 -20.02 -0.79
CA ARG A 141 0.61 -20.08 -0.19
C ARG A 141 0.46 -19.05 0.92
N THR A 142 -0.74 -18.47 1.03
CA THR A 142 -1.08 -17.56 2.14
C THR A 142 -1.43 -18.36 3.39
N HIS A 143 -0.99 -17.90 4.55
CA HIS A 143 -1.44 -18.39 5.86
C HIS A 143 -2.33 -17.35 6.55
N LYS A 144 -3.03 -17.77 7.62
CA LYS A 144 -3.90 -16.87 8.41
C LYS A 144 -3.04 -15.78 9.07
N GLN A 145 -3.39 -14.53 8.82
CA GLN A 145 -2.84 -13.35 9.50
C GLN A 145 -3.79 -12.92 10.63
N ARG A 146 -3.36 -11.96 11.45
CA ARG A 146 -4.18 -11.43 12.56
C ARG A 146 -5.55 -10.91 12.10
N ARG A 147 -5.59 -10.19 10.98
CA ARG A 147 -6.79 -9.53 10.44
C ARG A 147 -7.32 -10.15 9.14
N HIS A 148 -6.51 -10.97 8.47
CA HIS A 148 -6.76 -11.39 7.10
C HIS A 148 -6.63 -12.91 6.93
N ASN A 149 -7.43 -13.48 6.04
CA ASN A 149 -7.42 -14.92 5.76
C ASN A 149 -7.75 -15.21 4.29
N LEU A 150 -6.79 -14.95 3.41
CA LEU A 150 -6.99 -15.07 1.95
C LEU A 150 -7.21 -16.52 1.47
N ARG A 151 -6.54 -17.50 2.10
CA ARG A 151 -6.54 -18.93 1.73
C ARG A 151 -6.28 -19.15 0.23
N MET A 152 -5.29 -18.44 -0.32
CA MET A 152 -4.91 -18.51 -1.72
C MET A 152 -3.56 -19.21 -1.91
N ALA A 153 -3.31 -19.67 -3.15
CA ALA A 153 -2.02 -20.15 -3.60
C ALA A 153 -1.53 -19.30 -4.78
N SER A 154 -0.22 -19.12 -4.86
CA SER A 154 0.45 -18.35 -5.90
C SER A 154 0.21 -19.02 -7.26
N LYS A 155 -0.25 -18.26 -8.25
CA LYS A 155 -0.37 -18.71 -9.64
C LYS A 155 0.99 -18.65 -10.32
N LYS A 156 1.29 -19.59 -11.20
CA LYS A 156 2.45 -19.45 -12.10
C LYS A 156 2.12 -18.44 -13.19
N LEU A 157 3.11 -17.63 -13.57
CA LEU A 157 3.07 -16.78 -14.75
C LEU A 157 3.29 -17.61 -16.01
#